data_AF-A0A084JM97-F1
#
_entry.id   AF-A0A084JM97-F1
#
_cell.length_a   1.000
_cell.length_b   1.000
_cell.length_c   1.000
_cell.angle_alpha   90.00
_cell.angle_beta   90.00
_cell.angle_gamma   90.00
#
_symmetry.space_group_name_H-M   'P 1'
#
loop_
_entity.id
_entity.type
_entity.pdbx_description
1 polymer ?
#
loop_
_entity_poly.entity_id
_entity_poly.type
_entity_poly.pdbx_seq_one_letter_code
_entity_poly.pdbx_strand_id
1 'polypeptide(L)'
;MAGLMDAWKNMRIKTKILIMYLTVVLLSFVITFSVISVINTSYTKREIMGAGTQTVSALKGNLSLIFDNVTQFSNLIYFDRNVQEALRNVDNRAIDPSIQRTIKQSLVNMILSGEYISSVLIMDSYHNVYSSYKKTPKGIYGEKILDSEWYRHLSEHRGNGFFMKGSEGVIEFYGDTPYITYIREIRDENTYKPLAILLVTVNEETIRNYFNGVSNSSDSDFYILGDEGEYIVAPGNPGQRTGENRLVITQDIGIENWKLAGSFQLDNMTAMAPYYSTIILLIMCMNVAFVFVCSVMLTRFIFHPLLKVEKHMMLVEKGQFDEMEVDRQKNEINNLKRVFNHMARSIKSLIQKVKEEEQIIAKVELDLLQAQINPHFLYNTLDAVSALALMRDYDNCFKMTQALGSFYRNSLNSGLDFITVKDEISCIQSYLTILNIRYDNEIKVEVDVEEEVKDCRILKLLLQPLVENAVHHGIKPREGKGTISIKAFSDEDEIIFLVSDDGVGMSEEKIEEIMEGKTVTGKSGFGLYNLKQRITLYHGIRQPVLIHSEIGNGTEIAVRVKRMEAKGLEHGDQGTDCG
;
A
#
# COMPACT_ATOMS: atom_id res chain seq x y z
N MET A 1 5.41 17.48 -12.01
CA MET A 1 5.62 16.20 -11.29
C MET A 1 6.25 16.37 -9.90
N ALA A 2 7.26 17.22 -9.71
CA ALA A 2 7.96 17.36 -8.41
C ALA A 2 7.04 17.68 -7.20
N GLY A 3 6.14 18.67 -7.33
CA GLY A 3 5.23 19.04 -6.22
C GLY A 3 4.22 17.95 -5.82
N LEU A 4 3.80 17.10 -6.75
CA LEU A 4 2.92 15.95 -6.46
C LEU A 4 3.66 14.82 -5.75
N MET A 5 4.94 14.60 -6.07
CA MET A 5 5.78 13.61 -5.38
C MET A 5 6.12 14.04 -3.95
N ASP A 6 6.36 15.33 -3.71
CA ASP A 6 6.60 15.82 -2.36
C ASP A 6 5.32 15.85 -1.51
N ALA A 7 4.20 16.26 -2.11
CA ALA A 7 2.89 16.12 -1.47
C ALA A 7 2.60 14.65 -1.11
N TRP A 8 2.84 13.72 -2.04
CA TRP A 8 2.70 12.29 -1.78
C TRP A 8 3.60 11.84 -0.64
N LYS A 9 4.90 12.15 -0.67
CA LYS A 9 5.86 11.75 0.39
C LYS A 9 5.42 12.22 1.77
N ASN A 10 4.87 13.42 1.91
CA ASN A 10 4.45 14.01 3.18
C ASN A 10 3.07 13.55 3.68
N MET A 11 2.31 12.79 2.88
CA MET A 11 1.03 12.24 3.32
C MET A 11 1.18 11.10 4.32
N ARG A 12 0.26 11.05 5.29
CA ARG A 12 0.12 9.92 6.22
C ARG A 12 -0.02 8.61 5.43
N ILE A 13 0.63 7.55 5.90
CA ILE A 13 0.61 6.21 5.27
C ILE A 13 -0.82 5.73 5.00
N LYS A 14 -1.75 6.03 5.91
CA LYS A 14 -3.19 5.76 5.73
C LYS A 14 -3.75 6.33 4.44
N THR A 15 -3.47 7.61 4.17
CA THR A 15 -4.01 8.29 2.99
C THR A 15 -3.35 7.78 1.71
N LYS A 16 -2.05 7.44 1.75
CA LYS A 16 -1.34 6.82 0.62
C LYS A 16 -1.96 5.48 0.21
N ILE A 17 -2.16 4.59 1.18
CA ILE A 17 -2.76 3.27 0.94
C ILE A 17 -4.19 3.43 0.43
N LEU A 18 -4.97 4.36 0.98
CA LEU A 18 -6.32 4.64 0.51
C LEU A 18 -6.33 5.12 -0.95
N ILE A 19 -5.46 6.05 -1.33
CA ILE A 19 -5.38 6.55 -2.71
C ILE A 19 -4.88 5.46 -3.67
N MET A 20 -3.88 4.66 -3.27
CA MET A 20 -3.40 3.53 -4.07
C MET A 20 -4.52 2.50 -4.29
N TYR A 21 -5.31 2.22 -3.26
CA TYR A 21 -6.47 1.34 -3.38
C TYR A 21 -7.54 1.93 -4.31
N LEU A 22 -7.89 3.21 -4.12
CA LEU A 22 -8.90 3.90 -4.92
C LEU A 22 -8.51 3.98 -6.40
N THR A 23 -7.22 4.16 -6.71
CA THR A 23 -6.70 4.21 -8.08
C THR A 23 -6.75 2.85 -8.77
N VAL A 24 -6.38 1.77 -8.08
CA VAL A 24 -6.52 0.39 -8.62
C VAL A 24 -7.99 0.07 -8.91
N VAL A 25 -8.88 0.46 -8.01
CA VAL A 25 -10.33 0.30 -8.18
C VAL A 25 -10.84 1.11 -9.37
N LEU A 26 -10.46 2.38 -9.48
CA LEU A 26 -10.88 3.25 -10.58
C LEU A 26 -10.40 2.68 -11.92
N LEU A 27 -9.18 2.15 -11.96
CA LEU A 27 -8.63 1.48 -13.13
C LEU A 27 -9.46 0.24 -13.48
N SER A 28 -9.83 -0.59 -12.49
CA SER A 28 -10.73 -1.74 -12.70
C SER A 28 -12.08 -1.33 -13.30
N PHE A 29 -12.64 -0.20 -12.84
CA PHE A 29 -13.89 0.35 -13.36
C PHE A 29 -13.76 0.76 -14.83
N VAL A 30 -12.70 1.51 -15.17
CA VAL A 30 -12.44 1.93 -16.55
C VAL A 30 -12.24 0.73 -17.48
N ILE A 31 -11.51 -0.30 -17.03
CA ILE A 31 -11.30 -1.52 -17.81
C ILE A 31 -12.63 -2.25 -18.02
N THR A 32 -13.40 -2.47 -16.96
CA THR A 32 -14.69 -3.19 -17.03
C THR A 32 -15.66 -2.47 -17.95
N PHE A 33 -15.79 -1.14 -17.81
CA PHE A 33 -16.63 -0.33 -18.68
C PHE A 33 -16.19 -0.38 -20.14
N SER A 34 -14.88 -0.27 -20.41
CA SER A 34 -14.33 -0.30 -21.76
C SER A 34 -14.56 -1.67 -22.43
N VAL A 35 -14.29 -2.77 -21.72
CA VAL A 35 -14.51 -4.13 -22.22
C VAL A 35 -15.98 -4.37 -22.55
N ILE A 36 -16.88 -3.99 -21.64
CA ILE A 36 -18.33 -4.10 -21.83
C ILE A 36 -18.78 -3.27 -23.04
N SER A 37 -18.29 -2.03 -23.17
CA SER A 37 -18.67 -1.14 -24.27
C SER A 37 -18.26 -1.75 -25.63
N VAL A 38 -17.03 -2.25 -25.74
CA VAL A 38 -16.52 -2.92 -26.94
C VAL A 38 -17.33 -4.18 -27.28
N ILE A 39 -17.64 -4.99 -26.27
CA ILE A 39 -18.48 -6.17 -26.41
C ILE A 39 -19.86 -5.77 -26.94
N ASN A 40 -20.54 -4.81 -26.29
CA ASN A 40 -21.89 -4.39 -26.66
C ASN A 40 -21.95 -3.91 -28.12
N THR A 41 -21.07 -3.00 -28.53
CA THR A 41 -21.01 -2.53 -29.93
C THR A 41 -20.77 -3.66 -30.93
N SER A 42 -19.90 -4.62 -30.57
CA SER A 42 -19.60 -5.78 -31.43
C SER A 42 -20.79 -6.73 -31.56
N TYR A 43 -21.50 -6.99 -30.47
CA TYR A 43 -22.69 -7.86 -30.47
C TYR A 43 -23.84 -7.22 -31.23
N THR A 44 -24.16 -5.96 -30.98
CA THR A 44 -25.22 -5.23 -31.71
C THR A 44 -24.96 -5.24 -33.22
N LYS A 45 -23.73 -4.98 -33.66
CA LYS A 45 -23.40 -5.00 -35.10
C LYS A 45 -23.60 -6.39 -35.72
N ARG A 46 -23.22 -7.46 -35.02
CA ARG A 46 -23.41 -8.85 -35.50
C ARG A 46 -24.88 -9.23 -35.56
N GLU A 47 -25.66 -8.84 -34.56
CA GLU A 47 -27.09 -9.12 -34.48
C GLU A 47 -27.87 -8.41 -35.60
N ILE A 48 -27.61 -7.11 -35.82
CA ILE A 48 -28.21 -6.34 -36.92
C ILE A 48 -27.84 -6.94 -38.28
N MET A 49 -26.58 -7.36 -38.46
CA MET A 49 -26.14 -7.99 -39.71
C MET A 49 -26.84 -9.33 -39.97
N GLY A 50 -27.01 -10.16 -38.93
CA GLY A 50 -27.75 -11.42 -39.04
C GLY A 50 -29.22 -11.21 -39.38
N ALA A 51 -29.92 -10.39 -38.60
CA ALA A 51 -31.33 -10.08 -38.81
C ALA A 51 -31.56 -9.39 -40.16
N GLY A 52 -30.73 -8.41 -40.52
CA GLY A 52 -30.83 -7.71 -41.80
C GLY A 52 -30.60 -8.61 -43.00
N THR A 53 -29.65 -9.56 -42.92
CA THR A 53 -29.40 -10.55 -43.99
C THR A 53 -30.61 -11.45 -44.18
N GLN A 54 -31.25 -11.90 -43.09
CA GLN A 54 -32.46 -12.72 -43.15
C GLN A 54 -33.62 -11.93 -43.78
N THR A 55 -33.80 -10.66 -43.41
CA THR A 55 -34.85 -9.80 -43.97
C THR A 55 -34.64 -9.55 -45.47
N VAL A 56 -33.41 -9.19 -45.89
CA VAL A 56 -33.09 -9.02 -47.32
C VAL A 56 -33.30 -10.33 -48.09
N SER A 57 -32.93 -11.48 -47.51
CA SER A 57 -33.15 -12.78 -48.14
C SER A 57 -34.64 -13.14 -48.27
N ALA A 58 -35.47 -12.79 -47.29
CA ALA A 58 -36.91 -13.01 -47.35
C ALA A 58 -37.57 -12.12 -48.42
N LEU A 59 -37.15 -10.84 -48.50
CA LEU A 59 -37.59 -9.93 -49.55
C LEU A 59 -37.15 -10.42 -50.94
N LYS A 60 -35.91 -10.89 -51.09
CA LYS A 60 -35.42 -11.50 -52.33
C LYS A 60 -36.32 -12.65 -52.76
N GLY A 61 -36.68 -13.56 -51.86
CA GLY A 61 -37.57 -14.69 -52.17
C GLY A 61 -38.95 -14.24 -52.67
N ASN A 62 -39.56 -13.25 -52.02
CA ASN A 62 -40.84 -12.69 -52.43
C ASN A 62 -40.77 -11.96 -53.78
N LEU A 63 -39.69 -11.22 -54.04
CA LEU A 63 -39.48 -10.54 -55.32
C LEU A 63 -39.26 -11.55 -56.45
N SER A 64 -38.39 -12.55 -56.24
CA SER A 64 -38.16 -13.63 -57.20
C SER A 64 -39.49 -14.25 -57.63
N LEU A 65 -40.38 -14.53 -56.68
CA LEU A 65 -41.70 -15.08 -56.99
C LEU A 65 -42.54 -14.16 -57.89
N ILE A 66 -42.51 -12.84 -57.68
CA ILE A 66 -43.23 -11.87 -58.53
C ILE A 66 -42.71 -11.95 -59.97
N PHE A 67 -41.39 -11.84 -60.15
CA PHE A 67 -40.77 -11.83 -61.47
C PHE A 67 -40.88 -13.20 -62.18
N ASP A 68 -40.75 -14.30 -61.44
CA ASP A 68 -40.97 -15.65 -61.95
C ASP A 68 -42.42 -15.83 -62.42
N ASN A 69 -43.39 -15.33 -61.66
CA ASN A 69 -44.79 -15.38 -62.06
C ASN A 69 -45.08 -14.52 -63.30
N VAL A 70 -44.47 -13.33 -63.45
CA VAL A 70 -44.58 -12.54 -64.69
C VAL A 70 -44.05 -13.34 -65.88
N THR A 71 -42.91 -13.98 -65.72
CA THR A 71 -42.31 -14.86 -66.73
C THR A 71 -43.25 -16.02 -67.06
N GLN A 72 -43.86 -16.67 -66.06
CA GLN A 72 -44.84 -17.74 -66.24
C GLN A 72 -46.11 -17.27 -66.94
N PHE A 73 -46.66 -16.12 -66.57
CA PHE A 73 -47.82 -15.55 -67.24
C PHE A 73 -47.50 -15.17 -68.70
N SER A 74 -46.28 -14.74 -68.97
CA SER A 74 -45.82 -14.54 -70.36
C SER A 74 -45.82 -15.84 -71.16
N ASN A 75 -45.46 -16.98 -70.53
CA ASN A 75 -45.55 -18.29 -71.16
C ASN A 75 -47.00 -18.66 -71.49
N LEU A 76 -47.96 -18.32 -70.60
CA LEU A 76 -49.38 -18.58 -70.87
C LEU A 76 -49.88 -17.83 -72.12
N ILE A 77 -49.46 -16.57 -72.30
CA ILE A 77 -49.78 -15.82 -73.52
C ILE A 77 -49.03 -16.36 -74.73
N TYR A 78 -47.74 -16.69 -74.56
CA TYR A 78 -46.91 -17.23 -75.64
C TYR A 78 -47.50 -18.53 -76.21
N PHE A 79 -47.99 -19.43 -75.35
CA PHE A 79 -48.56 -20.72 -75.76
C PHE A 79 -50.10 -20.73 -75.85
N ASP A 80 -50.77 -19.58 -75.73
CA ASP A 80 -52.21 -19.50 -75.92
C ASP A 80 -52.53 -19.73 -77.40
N ARG A 81 -53.20 -20.86 -77.69
CA ARG A 81 -53.58 -21.25 -79.05
C ARG A 81 -54.41 -20.17 -79.76
N ASN A 82 -55.29 -19.48 -79.04
CA ASN A 82 -56.13 -18.44 -79.64
C ASN A 82 -55.30 -17.21 -80.00
N VAL A 83 -54.30 -16.85 -79.18
CA VAL A 83 -53.38 -15.75 -79.47
C VAL A 83 -52.46 -16.13 -80.64
N GLN A 84 -51.88 -17.33 -80.64
CA GLN A 84 -51.05 -17.84 -81.74
C GLN A 84 -51.81 -17.86 -83.08
N GLU A 85 -53.03 -18.39 -83.10
CA GLU A 85 -53.86 -18.44 -84.31
C GLU A 85 -54.29 -17.03 -84.77
N ALA A 86 -54.68 -16.14 -83.84
CA ALA A 86 -55.03 -14.77 -84.15
C ALA A 86 -53.83 -14.00 -84.74
N LEU A 87 -52.63 -14.16 -84.18
CA LEU A 87 -51.41 -13.51 -84.66
C LEU A 87 -50.94 -14.05 -86.03
N ARG A 88 -51.14 -15.34 -86.33
CA ARG A 88 -50.85 -15.92 -87.65
C ARG A 88 -51.72 -15.34 -88.76
N ASN A 89 -52.95 -14.95 -88.43
CA ASN A 89 -53.94 -14.48 -89.38
C ASN A 89 -53.91 -12.95 -89.58
N VAL A 90 -53.00 -12.23 -88.91
CA VAL A 90 -52.77 -10.81 -89.20
C VAL A 90 -52.05 -10.69 -90.54
N ASP A 91 -52.62 -9.92 -91.47
CA ASP A 91 -52.07 -9.75 -92.82
C ASP A 91 -51.87 -8.28 -93.23
N ASN A 92 -52.34 -7.32 -92.43
CA ASN A 92 -52.30 -5.89 -92.74
C ASN A 92 -52.30 -4.99 -91.48
N ARG A 93 -52.24 -3.66 -91.70
CA ARG A 93 -52.23 -2.61 -90.65
C ARG A 93 -53.62 -2.21 -90.12
N ALA A 94 -54.69 -2.84 -90.58
CA ALA A 94 -56.04 -2.63 -90.08
C ALA A 94 -56.39 -3.76 -89.11
N ILE A 95 -56.71 -3.38 -87.88
CA ILE A 95 -57.02 -4.34 -86.83
C ILE A 95 -58.38 -5.01 -87.13
N ASP A 96 -58.37 -6.31 -87.43
CA ASP A 96 -59.59 -7.10 -87.51
C ASP A 96 -60.27 -7.16 -86.12
N PRO A 97 -61.55 -6.76 -85.99
CA PRO A 97 -62.26 -6.77 -84.71
C PRO A 97 -62.30 -8.14 -84.01
N SER A 98 -62.30 -9.25 -84.77
CA SER A 98 -62.30 -10.61 -84.24
C SER A 98 -60.94 -10.98 -83.64
N ILE A 99 -59.84 -10.67 -84.34
CA ILE A 99 -58.46 -10.83 -83.84
C ILE A 99 -58.26 -9.98 -82.59
N GLN A 100 -58.71 -8.72 -82.63
CA GLN A 100 -58.61 -7.81 -81.48
C GLN A 100 -59.37 -8.35 -80.27
N ARG A 101 -60.59 -8.84 -80.46
CA ARG A 101 -61.41 -9.40 -79.37
C ARG A 101 -60.74 -10.61 -78.74
N THR A 102 -60.21 -11.52 -79.56
CA THR A 102 -59.53 -12.74 -79.11
C THR A 102 -58.28 -12.41 -78.30
N ILE A 103 -57.37 -11.60 -78.86
CA ILE A 103 -56.13 -11.20 -78.18
C ILE A 103 -56.47 -10.44 -76.89
N LYS A 104 -57.38 -9.47 -76.95
CA LYS A 104 -57.78 -8.68 -75.78
C LYS A 104 -58.35 -9.54 -74.65
N GLN A 105 -59.09 -10.61 -74.96
CA GLN A 105 -59.61 -11.53 -73.94
C GLN A 105 -58.48 -12.24 -73.19
N SER A 106 -57.46 -12.75 -73.89
CA SER A 106 -56.28 -13.36 -73.25
C SER A 106 -55.47 -12.33 -72.43
N LEU A 107 -55.32 -11.10 -72.95
CA LEU A 107 -54.65 -10.02 -72.21
C LEU A 107 -55.39 -9.65 -70.92
N VAL A 108 -56.73 -9.58 -70.94
CA VAL A 108 -57.55 -9.35 -69.74
C VAL A 108 -57.37 -10.49 -68.73
N ASN A 109 -57.39 -11.75 -69.17
CA ASN A 109 -57.20 -12.89 -68.27
C ASN A 109 -55.84 -12.86 -67.56
N MET A 110 -54.78 -12.45 -68.26
CA MET A 110 -53.45 -12.28 -67.66
C MET A 110 -53.43 -11.17 -66.60
N ILE A 111 -54.04 -10.01 -66.89
CA ILE A 111 -54.14 -8.90 -65.93
C ILE A 111 -54.93 -9.29 -64.68
N LEU A 112 -55.99 -10.10 -64.83
CA LEU A 112 -56.79 -10.61 -63.71
C LEU A 112 -56.05 -11.67 -62.90
N SER A 113 -55.11 -12.38 -63.51
CA SER A 113 -54.33 -13.45 -62.87
C SER A 113 -53.14 -12.93 -62.04
N GLY A 114 -52.64 -11.71 -62.31
CA GLY A 114 -51.56 -11.08 -61.56
C GLY A 114 -51.94 -9.73 -60.95
N GLU A 115 -51.98 -9.63 -59.62
CA GLU A 115 -52.31 -8.38 -58.92
C GLU A 115 -51.31 -7.25 -59.21
N TYR A 116 -50.03 -7.57 -59.39
CA TYR A 116 -48.94 -6.62 -59.67
C TYR A 116 -48.82 -6.19 -61.15
N ILE A 117 -49.52 -6.87 -62.08
CA ILE A 117 -49.52 -6.49 -63.51
C ILE A 117 -50.37 -5.24 -63.71
N SER A 118 -49.80 -4.19 -64.31
CA SER A 118 -50.49 -2.93 -64.61
C SER A 118 -51.07 -2.89 -66.01
N SER A 119 -50.30 -3.32 -67.00
CA SER A 119 -50.73 -3.41 -68.39
C SER A 119 -50.04 -4.56 -69.10
N VAL A 120 -50.69 -5.06 -70.14
CA VAL A 120 -50.12 -6.02 -71.09
C VAL A 120 -50.36 -5.50 -72.48
N LEU A 121 -49.30 -5.48 -73.28
CA LEU A 121 -49.26 -4.96 -74.63
C LEU A 121 -48.71 -6.04 -75.57
N ILE A 122 -49.34 -6.22 -76.72
CA ILE A 122 -48.81 -7.02 -77.81
C ILE A 122 -48.72 -6.10 -79.04
N MET A 123 -47.53 -6.04 -79.65
CA MET A 123 -47.35 -5.44 -80.97
C MET A 123 -47.07 -6.55 -81.98
N ASP A 124 -47.92 -6.69 -82.98
CA ASP A 124 -47.71 -7.69 -84.04
C ASP A 124 -46.65 -7.27 -85.07
N SER A 125 -46.36 -8.18 -86.01
CA SER A 125 -45.39 -7.97 -87.09
C SER A 125 -45.77 -6.87 -88.09
N TYR A 126 -47.03 -6.40 -88.09
CA TYR A 126 -47.53 -5.30 -88.91
C TYR A 126 -47.61 -3.98 -88.16
N HIS A 127 -47.17 -3.95 -86.89
CA HIS A 127 -47.19 -2.83 -85.96
C HIS A 127 -48.59 -2.48 -85.44
N ASN A 128 -49.55 -3.40 -85.50
CA ASN A 128 -50.79 -3.20 -84.77
C ASN A 128 -50.58 -3.47 -83.28
N VAL A 129 -51.24 -2.68 -82.45
CA VAL A 129 -51.06 -2.70 -81.00
C VAL A 129 -52.33 -3.17 -80.31
N TYR A 130 -52.21 -4.24 -79.54
CA TYR A 130 -53.25 -4.81 -78.70
C TYR A 130 -52.88 -4.57 -77.24
N SER A 131 -53.72 -3.86 -76.51
CA SER A 131 -53.42 -3.49 -75.12
C SER A 131 -54.56 -3.81 -74.17
N SER A 132 -54.22 -4.22 -72.97
CA SER A 132 -55.11 -4.24 -71.82
C SER A 132 -54.39 -3.59 -70.63
N TYR A 133 -55.12 -2.91 -69.76
CA TYR A 133 -54.54 -2.14 -68.65
C TYR A 133 -55.51 -2.02 -67.48
N LYS A 134 -54.98 -2.00 -66.25
CA LYS A 134 -55.75 -1.70 -65.03
C LYS A 134 -56.03 -0.22 -64.86
N LYS A 135 -55.02 0.61 -65.15
CA LYS A 135 -55.10 2.08 -65.15
C LYS A 135 -54.90 2.57 -66.58
N THR A 136 -55.77 3.45 -67.07
CA THR A 136 -55.66 3.99 -68.44
C THR A 136 -54.35 4.76 -68.59
N PRO A 137 -53.47 4.40 -69.55
CA PRO A 137 -52.27 5.17 -69.82
C PRO A 137 -52.62 6.53 -70.44
N LYS A 138 -51.76 7.53 -70.23
CA LYS A 138 -51.78 8.82 -70.92
C LYS A 138 -51.60 8.63 -72.43
N GLY A 139 -50.77 7.68 -72.83
CA GLY A 139 -50.55 7.33 -74.22
C GLY A 139 -49.82 6.00 -74.37
N ILE A 140 -50.10 5.32 -75.48
CA ILE A 140 -49.34 4.16 -75.97
C ILE A 140 -48.81 4.55 -77.34
N TYR A 141 -47.49 4.60 -77.47
CA TYR A 141 -46.77 5.04 -78.66
C TYR A 141 -46.07 3.83 -79.29
N GLY A 142 -46.83 3.03 -80.04
CA GLY A 142 -46.34 1.78 -80.63
C GLY A 142 -45.17 1.98 -81.59
N GLU A 143 -45.14 3.11 -82.28
CA GLU A 143 -44.05 3.52 -83.17
C GLU A 143 -42.70 3.63 -82.45
N LYS A 144 -42.68 4.04 -81.18
CA LYS A 144 -41.45 4.17 -80.39
C LYS A 144 -40.81 2.84 -80.05
N ILE A 145 -41.54 1.72 -80.15
CA ILE A 145 -40.97 0.38 -79.95
C ILE A 145 -39.82 0.17 -80.93
N LEU A 146 -40.00 0.56 -82.20
CA LEU A 146 -39.00 0.39 -83.25
C LEU A 146 -37.74 1.25 -83.03
N ASP A 147 -37.91 2.40 -82.35
CA ASP A 147 -36.82 3.35 -82.07
C ASP A 147 -36.03 3.01 -80.81
N SER A 148 -36.61 2.22 -79.90
CA SER A 148 -36.03 1.87 -78.60
C SER A 148 -34.74 1.06 -78.68
N GLU A 149 -33.84 1.24 -77.71
CA GLU A 149 -32.56 0.51 -77.66
C GLU A 149 -32.81 -0.98 -77.40
N TRP A 150 -33.71 -1.30 -76.47
CA TRP A 150 -34.03 -2.68 -76.13
C TRP A 150 -34.60 -3.48 -77.31
N TYR A 151 -35.30 -2.85 -78.26
CA TYR A 151 -35.82 -3.54 -79.44
C TYR A 151 -34.68 -3.97 -80.38
N ARG A 152 -33.63 -3.15 -80.52
CA ARG A 152 -32.44 -3.49 -81.32
C ARG A 152 -31.69 -4.68 -80.74
N HIS A 153 -31.65 -4.78 -79.41
CA HIS A 153 -31.00 -5.86 -78.66
C HIS A 153 -31.93 -7.06 -78.34
N LEU A 154 -33.17 -7.06 -78.83
CA LEU A 154 -34.14 -8.14 -78.59
C LEU A 154 -33.65 -9.49 -79.15
N SER A 155 -32.92 -9.46 -80.27
CA SER A 155 -32.36 -10.66 -80.92
C SER A 155 -31.27 -11.34 -80.10
N GLU A 156 -30.57 -10.59 -79.24
CA GLU A 156 -29.49 -11.10 -78.37
C GLU A 156 -30.03 -12.04 -77.29
N HIS A 157 -31.29 -11.82 -76.87
CA HIS A 157 -31.98 -12.61 -75.86
C HIS A 157 -32.57 -13.92 -76.41
N ARG A 158 -32.41 -14.21 -77.72
CA ARG A 158 -32.80 -15.47 -78.38
C ARG A 158 -34.24 -15.95 -78.08
N GLY A 159 -35.17 -15.03 -77.87
CA GLY A 159 -36.57 -15.32 -77.55
C GLY A 159 -36.86 -15.58 -76.07
N ASN A 160 -35.86 -15.55 -75.20
CA ASN A 160 -36.05 -15.41 -73.76
C ASN A 160 -36.47 -13.96 -73.47
N GLY A 161 -37.35 -13.76 -72.49
CA GLY A 161 -37.70 -12.41 -72.06
C GLY A 161 -36.70 -11.86 -71.05
N PHE A 162 -36.70 -10.54 -70.90
CA PHE A 162 -35.85 -9.80 -69.97
C PHE A 162 -36.66 -8.70 -69.27
N PHE A 163 -36.15 -8.24 -68.14
CA PHE A 163 -36.75 -7.15 -67.38
C PHE A 163 -35.99 -5.85 -67.58
N MET A 164 -36.73 -4.73 -67.63
CA MET A 164 -36.13 -3.40 -67.68
C MET A 164 -36.96 -2.37 -66.92
N LYS A 165 -36.33 -1.27 -66.52
CA LYS A 165 -37.03 -0.13 -65.91
C LYS A 165 -37.75 0.69 -66.98
N GLY A 166 -39.04 0.98 -66.77
CA GLY A 166 -39.84 1.76 -67.71
C GLY A 166 -40.04 1.06 -69.06
N SER A 167 -40.33 1.82 -70.11
CA SER A 167 -40.48 1.30 -71.48
C SER A 167 -39.90 2.22 -72.55
N GLU A 168 -38.95 3.10 -72.19
CA GLU A 168 -38.39 4.13 -73.11
C GLU A 168 -39.47 5.00 -73.79
N GLY A 169 -40.58 5.25 -73.08
CA GLY A 169 -41.65 6.12 -73.56
C GLY A 169 -42.67 5.45 -74.47
N VAL A 170 -42.64 4.13 -74.64
CA VAL A 170 -43.68 3.34 -75.34
C VAL A 170 -45.02 3.42 -74.60
N ILE A 171 -44.98 3.38 -73.27
CA ILE A 171 -46.16 3.51 -72.41
C ILE A 171 -45.95 4.70 -71.46
N GLU A 172 -46.85 5.68 -71.50
CA GLU A 172 -46.88 6.77 -70.54
C GLU A 172 -48.13 6.64 -69.67
N PHE A 173 -47.97 6.57 -68.35
CA PHE A 173 -49.10 6.61 -67.41
C PHE A 173 -49.35 8.03 -66.87
N TYR A 174 -50.53 8.26 -66.30
CA TYR A 174 -50.82 9.55 -65.63
C TYR A 174 -50.06 9.64 -64.30
N GLY A 175 -49.40 10.77 -64.08
CA GLY A 175 -48.49 10.96 -62.94
C GLY A 175 -47.13 10.30 -63.14
N ASP A 176 -46.15 10.64 -62.30
CA ASP A 176 -44.83 10.01 -62.28
C ASP A 176 -44.93 8.63 -61.61
N THR A 177 -45.60 7.69 -62.29
CA THR A 177 -45.84 6.32 -61.82
C THR A 177 -44.80 5.42 -62.44
N PRO A 178 -43.73 5.08 -61.71
CA PRO A 178 -42.70 4.24 -62.28
C PRO A 178 -43.17 2.78 -62.33
N TYR A 179 -42.67 2.05 -63.31
CA TYR A 179 -43.04 0.66 -63.57
C TYR A 179 -41.84 -0.10 -64.13
N ILE A 180 -41.88 -1.42 -63.98
CA ILE A 180 -40.91 -2.33 -64.57
C ILE A 180 -41.59 -3.03 -65.74
N THR A 181 -40.91 -3.19 -66.87
CA THR A 181 -41.45 -3.87 -68.04
C THR A 181 -40.70 -5.17 -68.25
N TYR A 182 -41.45 -6.25 -68.41
CA TYR A 182 -40.96 -7.51 -68.95
C TYR A 182 -41.25 -7.54 -70.45
N ILE A 183 -40.22 -7.82 -71.25
CA ILE A 183 -40.28 -7.79 -72.71
C ILE A 183 -39.94 -9.16 -73.24
N ARG A 184 -40.72 -9.65 -74.21
CA ARG A 184 -40.47 -10.93 -74.87
C ARG A 184 -40.95 -10.94 -76.31
N GLU A 185 -40.22 -11.63 -77.17
CA GLU A 185 -40.66 -11.93 -78.53
C GLU A 185 -41.55 -13.19 -78.54
N ILE A 186 -42.79 -13.05 -79.01
CA ILE A 186 -43.67 -14.17 -79.33
C ILE A 186 -43.30 -14.68 -80.72
N ARG A 187 -42.91 -15.95 -80.79
CA ARG A 187 -42.63 -16.64 -82.04
C ARG A 187 -43.71 -17.68 -82.30
N ASP A 188 -43.88 -17.97 -83.57
CA ASP A 188 -44.75 -19.05 -84.01
C ASP A 188 -44.22 -20.39 -83.47
N GLU A 189 -45.07 -21.12 -82.74
CA GLU A 189 -44.72 -22.41 -82.13
C GLU A 189 -44.28 -23.48 -83.14
N ASN A 190 -44.68 -23.36 -84.42
CA ASN A 190 -44.39 -24.37 -85.45
C ASN A 190 -43.21 -23.99 -86.35
N THR A 191 -43.10 -22.71 -86.72
CA THR A 191 -42.14 -22.19 -87.70
C THR A 191 -41.02 -21.35 -87.08
N TYR A 192 -41.14 -21.01 -85.79
CA TYR A 192 -40.22 -20.15 -85.03
C TYR A 192 -40.03 -18.74 -85.61
N LYS A 193 -40.89 -18.32 -86.54
CA LYS A 193 -40.90 -16.95 -87.07
C LYS A 193 -41.44 -15.98 -86.01
N PRO A 194 -40.91 -14.75 -85.91
CA PRO A 194 -41.46 -13.75 -85.01
C PRO A 194 -42.89 -13.41 -85.43
N LEU A 195 -43.81 -13.43 -84.47
CA LEU A 195 -45.21 -13.07 -84.68
C LEU A 195 -45.52 -11.72 -84.04
N ALA A 196 -45.04 -11.50 -82.82
CA ALA A 196 -45.32 -10.29 -82.06
C ALA A 196 -44.29 -10.05 -80.95
N ILE A 197 -44.36 -8.87 -80.33
CA ILE A 197 -43.63 -8.52 -79.11
C ILE A 197 -44.63 -8.34 -77.99
N LEU A 198 -44.39 -9.01 -76.87
CA LEU A 198 -45.16 -8.90 -75.63
C LEU A 198 -44.43 -7.99 -74.66
N LEU A 199 -45.12 -6.97 -74.16
CA LEU A 199 -44.67 -6.14 -73.04
C LEU A 199 -45.65 -6.32 -71.88
N VAL A 200 -45.14 -6.64 -70.70
CA VAL A 200 -45.90 -6.76 -69.47
C VAL A 200 -45.36 -5.76 -68.47
N THR A 201 -46.17 -4.79 -68.06
CA THR A 201 -45.75 -3.80 -67.06
C THR A 201 -46.17 -4.24 -65.67
N VAL A 202 -45.26 -4.08 -64.71
CA VAL A 202 -45.44 -4.34 -63.29
C VAL A 202 -45.37 -3.01 -62.56
N ASN A 203 -46.36 -2.72 -61.71
CA ASN A 203 -46.36 -1.47 -60.95
C ASN A 203 -45.19 -1.45 -59.96
N GLU A 204 -44.29 -0.46 -60.05
CA GLU A 204 -43.25 -0.29 -59.04
C GLU A 204 -43.85 -0.02 -57.66
N GLU A 205 -45.01 0.65 -57.60
CA GLU A 205 -45.74 0.91 -56.35
C GLU A 205 -46.07 -0.38 -55.60
N THR A 206 -46.37 -1.47 -56.30
CA THR A 206 -46.62 -2.77 -55.66
C THR A 206 -45.36 -3.31 -55.00
N ILE A 207 -44.21 -3.24 -55.68
CA ILE A 207 -42.91 -3.64 -55.13
C ILE A 207 -42.52 -2.73 -53.95
N ARG A 208 -42.75 -1.42 -54.09
CA ARG A 208 -42.53 -0.43 -53.04
C ARG A 208 -43.42 -0.68 -51.83
N ASN A 209 -44.66 -1.14 -52.02
CA ASN A 209 -45.55 -1.51 -50.93
C ASN A 209 -45.04 -2.74 -50.16
N TYR A 210 -44.42 -3.72 -50.84
CA TYR A 210 -43.72 -4.82 -50.17
C TYR A 210 -42.55 -4.32 -49.33
N PHE A 211 -41.75 -3.39 -49.87
CA PHE A 211 -40.66 -2.76 -49.11
C PHE A 211 -41.21 -2.02 -47.89
N ASN A 212 -42.20 -1.15 -48.07
CA ASN A 212 -42.82 -0.38 -46.99
C ASN A 212 -43.46 -1.27 -45.92
N GLY A 213 -44.05 -2.40 -46.31
CA GLY A 213 -44.61 -3.38 -45.37
C GLY A 213 -43.59 -3.98 -44.42
N VAL A 214 -42.34 -4.13 -44.87
CA VAL A 214 -41.22 -4.59 -44.03
C VAL A 214 -40.54 -3.42 -43.31
N SER A 215 -40.35 -2.29 -44.00
CA SER A 215 -39.71 -1.06 -43.51
C SER A 215 -40.43 -0.42 -42.32
N ASN A 216 -41.78 -0.41 -42.32
CA ASN A 216 -42.57 0.22 -41.26
C ASN A 216 -42.34 -0.36 -39.85
N SER A 217 -41.70 -1.53 -39.76
CA SER A 217 -41.37 -2.18 -38.49
C SER A 217 -39.95 -1.94 -38.00
N SER A 218 -39.03 -1.46 -38.85
CA SER A 218 -37.59 -1.62 -38.61
C SER A 218 -36.71 -0.43 -39.03
N ASP A 219 -37.30 0.71 -39.38
CA ASP A 219 -36.58 1.94 -39.79
C ASP A 219 -35.48 1.66 -40.85
N SER A 220 -35.83 0.73 -41.72
CA SER A 220 -34.99 0.17 -42.76
C SER A 220 -35.52 0.59 -44.12
N ASP A 221 -34.62 0.89 -45.05
CA ASP A 221 -35.00 1.22 -46.42
C ASP A 221 -34.54 0.12 -47.36
N PHE A 222 -35.45 -0.34 -48.21
CA PHE A 222 -35.14 -1.33 -49.25
C PHE A 222 -35.25 -0.68 -50.62
N TYR A 223 -34.34 -1.07 -51.51
CA TYR A 223 -34.28 -0.58 -52.87
C TYR A 223 -33.58 -1.58 -53.79
N ILE A 224 -33.84 -1.47 -55.09
CA ILE A 224 -33.21 -2.30 -56.12
C ILE A 224 -32.26 -1.42 -56.94
N LEU A 225 -31.03 -1.89 -57.09
CA LEU A 225 -29.99 -1.27 -57.91
C LEU A 225 -29.79 -2.06 -59.20
N GLY A 226 -29.63 -1.34 -60.30
CA GLY A 226 -29.13 -1.89 -61.55
C GLY A 226 -27.60 -1.82 -61.62
N ASP A 227 -27.08 -2.00 -62.83
CA ASP A 227 -25.68 -2.29 -63.10
C ASP A 227 -24.80 -1.05 -62.99
N GLU A 228 -25.37 0.10 -63.33
CA GLU A 228 -24.71 1.41 -63.29
C GLU A 228 -24.93 2.11 -61.93
N GLY A 229 -25.55 1.43 -60.97
CA GLY A 229 -25.88 1.98 -59.64
C GLY A 229 -27.13 2.86 -59.61
N GLU A 230 -27.86 2.89 -60.73
CA GLU A 230 -29.17 3.50 -60.87
C GLU A 230 -30.22 2.74 -60.06
N TYR A 231 -31.25 3.46 -59.61
CA TYR A 231 -32.36 2.83 -58.92
C TYR A 231 -33.32 2.23 -59.94
N ILE A 232 -33.47 0.90 -59.91
CA ILE A 232 -34.60 0.23 -60.58
C ILE A 232 -35.87 0.49 -59.78
N VAL A 233 -35.78 0.34 -58.45
CA VAL A 233 -36.83 0.73 -57.50
C VAL A 233 -36.19 1.60 -56.44
N ALA A 234 -36.61 2.87 -56.39
CA ALA A 234 -36.04 3.84 -55.46
C ALA A 234 -36.57 3.62 -54.03
N PRO A 235 -35.77 3.89 -52.98
CA PRO A 235 -36.26 3.82 -51.60
C PRO A 235 -37.39 4.85 -51.39
N GLY A 236 -38.21 4.65 -50.36
CA GLY A 236 -39.25 5.62 -49.99
C GLY A 236 -38.71 7.02 -49.68
N ASN A 237 -37.46 7.11 -49.21
CA ASN A 237 -36.79 8.37 -48.89
C ASN A 237 -35.36 8.43 -49.51
N PRO A 238 -35.20 8.97 -50.74
CA PRO A 238 -33.94 8.92 -51.51
C PRO A 238 -32.73 9.63 -50.88
N GLY A 239 -32.96 10.51 -49.90
CA GLY A 239 -31.93 11.37 -49.29
C GLY A 239 -31.06 10.71 -48.20
N GLN A 240 -31.34 9.48 -47.78
CA GLN A 240 -30.66 8.83 -46.64
C GLN A 240 -29.67 7.70 -47.03
N ARG A 241 -29.11 7.75 -48.25
CA ARG A 241 -28.21 6.70 -48.77
C ARG A 241 -26.91 6.51 -47.99
N THR A 242 -26.44 7.51 -47.24
CA THR A 242 -25.03 7.54 -46.79
C THR A 242 -24.86 8.35 -45.51
N GLY A 243 -25.47 7.90 -44.42
CA GLY A 243 -25.01 8.29 -43.09
C GLY A 243 -23.92 7.33 -42.62
N GLU A 244 -22.88 7.82 -41.91
CA GLU A 244 -21.82 6.99 -41.30
C GLU A 244 -22.35 5.92 -40.32
N ASN A 245 -23.66 5.95 -40.01
CA ASN A 245 -24.30 5.09 -39.02
C ASN A 245 -25.39 4.17 -39.59
N ARG A 246 -25.28 3.76 -40.86
CA ARG A 246 -26.16 2.76 -41.48
C ARG A 246 -25.37 1.55 -41.96
N LEU A 247 -25.92 0.36 -41.74
CA LEU A 247 -25.43 -0.89 -42.31
C LEU A 247 -26.20 -1.17 -43.60
N VAL A 248 -25.49 -1.30 -44.72
CA VAL A 248 -26.09 -1.68 -46.01
C VAL A 248 -25.77 -3.15 -46.29
N ILE A 249 -26.81 -3.94 -46.53
CA ILE A 249 -26.71 -5.34 -46.89
C ILE A 249 -27.23 -5.48 -48.31
N THR A 250 -26.42 -6.06 -49.19
CA THR A 250 -26.76 -6.26 -50.60
C THR A 250 -26.80 -7.74 -50.94
N GLN A 251 -27.78 -8.13 -51.75
CA GLN A 251 -27.91 -9.47 -52.31
C GLN A 251 -28.30 -9.39 -53.78
N ASP A 252 -27.75 -10.29 -54.57
CA ASP A 252 -28.14 -10.47 -55.97
C ASP A 252 -29.57 -11.04 -56.04
N ILE A 253 -30.46 -10.44 -56.85
CA ILE A 253 -31.84 -10.90 -56.99
C ILE A 253 -31.93 -12.16 -57.88
N GLY A 254 -30.98 -12.36 -58.79
CA GLY A 254 -30.98 -13.41 -59.80
C GLY A 254 -31.78 -13.05 -61.06
N ILE A 255 -32.06 -11.76 -61.25
CA ILE A 255 -32.80 -11.21 -62.39
C ILE A 255 -31.97 -10.10 -62.98
N GLU A 256 -31.61 -10.26 -64.25
CA GLU A 256 -30.56 -9.48 -64.86
C GLU A 256 -29.34 -9.43 -63.92
N ASN A 257 -28.74 -8.27 -63.75
CA ASN A 257 -27.64 -8.01 -62.83
C ASN A 257 -28.09 -7.15 -61.62
N TRP A 258 -29.40 -7.20 -61.30
CA TRP A 258 -30.00 -6.36 -60.27
C TRP A 258 -29.68 -6.83 -58.84
N LYS A 259 -29.40 -5.87 -57.96
CA LYS A 259 -29.09 -6.11 -56.55
C LYS A 259 -30.16 -5.51 -55.65
N LEU A 260 -30.69 -6.33 -54.75
CA LEU A 260 -31.53 -5.88 -53.64
C LEU A 260 -30.62 -5.38 -52.53
N ALA A 261 -30.87 -4.16 -52.08
CA ALA A 261 -30.17 -3.55 -50.96
C ALA A 261 -31.15 -3.21 -49.84
N GLY A 262 -30.79 -3.55 -48.61
CA GLY A 262 -31.45 -3.09 -47.39
C GLY A 262 -30.48 -2.24 -46.58
N SER A 263 -30.87 -1.01 -46.24
CA SER A 263 -30.12 -0.15 -45.33
C SER A 263 -30.80 -0.09 -43.97
N PHE A 264 -30.05 -0.38 -42.92
CA PHE A 264 -30.51 -0.47 -41.53
C PHE A 264 -29.81 0.57 -40.66
N GLN A 265 -30.56 1.33 -39.86
CA GLN A 265 -29.97 2.28 -38.90
C GLN A 265 -29.37 1.53 -37.70
N LEU A 266 -28.13 1.86 -37.32
CA LEU A 266 -27.48 1.25 -36.14
C LEU A 266 -28.07 1.74 -34.81
N ASP A 267 -28.64 2.95 -34.77
CA ASP A 267 -29.10 3.59 -33.53
C ASP A 267 -30.49 3.13 -33.08
N ASN A 268 -31.37 2.72 -33.99
CA ASN A 268 -32.79 2.49 -33.69
C ASN A 268 -33.14 1.02 -33.41
N MET A 269 -32.23 0.08 -33.68
CA MET A 269 -32.33 -1.30 -33.17
C MET A 269 -31.81 -1.45 -31.73
N THR A 270 -31.95 -0.39 -30.94
CA THR A 270 -31.64 -0.30 -29.51
C THR A 270 -32.71 -0.92 -28.62
N ALA A 271 -33.68 -1.68 -29.15
CA ALA A 271 -34.71 -2.34 -28.34
C ALA A 271 -34.12 -3.30 -27.26
N MET A 272 -32.91 -3.82 -27.48
CA MET A 272 -32.13 -4.59 -26.47
C MET A 272 -31.10 -3.75 -25.70
N ALA A 273 -30.87 -2.49 -26.08
CA ALA A 273 -30.00 -1.57 -25.36
C ALA A 273 -30.41 -1.31 -23.90
N PRO A 274 -31.71 -1.25 -23.50
CA PRO A 274 -32.04 -1.11 -22.09
C PRO A 274 -31.70 -2.35 -21.26
N TYR A 275 -31.72 -3.56 -21.85
CA TYR A 275 -31.30 -4.78 -21.15
C TYR A 275 -29.79 -4.75 -20.87
N TYR A 276 -28.98 -4.41 -21.86
CA TYR A 276 -27.54 -4.27 -21.64
C TYR A 276 -27.21 -3.09 -20.71
N SER A 277 -27.87 -1.94 -20.88
CA SER A 277 -27.66 -0.77 -20.02
C SER A 277 -28.02 -1.03 -18.55
N THR A 278 -29.08 -1.81 -18.28
CA THR A 278 -29.46 -2.19 -16.91
C THR A 278 -28.47 -3.18 -16.29
N ILE A 279 -27.96 -4.15 -17.06
CA ILE A 279 -26.87 -5.05 -16.60
C ILE A 279 -25.60 -4.24 -16.27
N ILE A 280 -25.25 -3.28 -17.11
CA ILE A 280 -24.08 -2.39 -16.88
C ILE A 280 -24.27 -1.59 -15.60
N LEU A 281 -25.45 -0.99 -15.41
CA LEU A 281 -25.78 -0.25 -14.20
C LEU A 281 -25.69 -1.14 -12.95
N LEU A 282 -26.19 -2.38 -13.01
CA LEU A 282 -26.07 -3.34 -11.91
C LEU A 282 -24.62 -3.69 -11.60
N ILE A 283 -23.79 -3.94 -12.62
CA ILE A 283 -22.35 -4.21 -12.45
C ILE A 283 -21.64 -3.00 -11.85
N MET A 284 -21.99 -1.77 -12.26
CA MET A 284 -21.46 -0.54 -11.67
C MET A 284 -21.85 -0.41 -10.21
N CYS A 285 -23.13 -0.56 -9.89
CA CYS A 285 -23.63 -0.49 -8.51
C CYS A 285 -22.96 -1.53 -7.62
N MET A 286 -22.81 -2.76 -8.10
CA MET A 286 -22.11 -3.84 -7.40
C MET A 286 -20.63 -3.51 -7.17
N ASN A 287 -19.94 -2.92 -8.15
CA ASN A 287 -18.56 -2.46 -7.97
C ASN A 287 -18.46 -1.34 -6.94
N VAL A 288 -19.34 -0.33 -6.99
CA VAL A 288 -19.36 0.75 -6.00
C VAL A 288 -19.60 0.20 -4.59
N ALA A 289 -20.55 -0.73 -4.44
CA ALA A 289 -20.80 -1.41 -3.17
C ALA A 289 -19.58 -2.20 -2.69
N PHE A 290 -18.93 -2.95 -3.58
CA PHE A 290 -17.72 -3.71 -3.26
C PHE A 290 -16.58 -2.80 -2.75
N VAL A 291 -16.37 -1.67 -3.40
CA VAL A 291 -15.36 -0.67 -3.01
C VAL A 291 -15.66 -0.07 -1.65
N PHE A 292 -16.92 0.27 -1.41
CA PHE A 292 -17.37 0.79 -0.11
C PHE A 292 -17.11 -0.24 1.00
N VAL A 293 -17.48 -1.51 0.77
CA VAL A 293 -17.26 -2.60 1.73
C VAL A 293 -15.77 -2.80 2.00
N CYS A 294 -14.94 -2.91 0.97
CA CYS A 294 -13.50 -3.07 1.13
C CYS A 294 -12.84 -1.89 1.85
N SER A 295 -13.27 -0.64 1.58
CA SER A 295 -12.78 0.55 2.27
C SER A 295 -13.11 0.52 3.78
N VAL A 296 -14.34 0.12 4.12
CA VAL A 296 -14.76 -0.08 5.51
C VAL A 296 -13.97 -1.21 6.17
N MET A 297 -13.75 -2.33 5.47
CA MET A 297 -12.94 -3.44 5.97
C MET A 297 -11.48 -3.03 6.24
N LEU A 298 -10.80 -2.39 5.28
CA LEU A 298 -9.44 -1.87 5.45
C LEU A 298 -9.32 -0.94 6.66
N THR A 299 -10.30 -0.05 6.82
CA THR A 299 -10.36 0.87 7.95
C THR A 299 -10.48 0.13 9.28
N ARG A 300 -11.37 -0.86 9.36
CA ARG A 300 -11.66 -1.58 10.60
C ARG A 300 -10.57 -2.58 10.98
N PHE A 301 -10.03 -3.31 10.02
CA PHE A 301 -9.08 -4.41 10.27
C PHE A 301 -7.61 -3.99 10.27
N ILE A 302 -7.24 -2.89 9.60
CA ILE A 302 -5.84 -2.46 9.49
C ILE A 302 -5.62 -1.11 10.17
N PHE A 303 -6.32 -0.06 9.73
CA PHE A 303 -6.02 1.30 10.18
C PHE A 303 -6.39 1.58 11.64
N HIS A 304 -7.54 1.10 12.10
CA HIS A 304 -7.97 1.34 13.48
C HIS A 304 -7.05 0.67 14.51
N PRO A 305 -6.64 -0.60 14.34
CA PRO A 305 -5.64 -1.22 15.22
C PRO A 305 -4.27 -0.53 15.19
N LEU A 306 -3.79 -0.08 14.02
CA LEU A 306 -2.54 0.68 13.89
C LEU A 306 -2.57 2.00 14.68
N LEU A 307 -3.67 2.76 14.59
CA LEU A 307 -3.86 3.98 15.37
C LEU A 307 -3.87 3.71 16.88
N LYS A 308 -4.38 2.55 17.33
CA LYS A 308 -4.35 2.16 18.75
C LYS A 308 -2.92 1.92 19.22
N VAL A 309 -2.07 1.30 18.38
CA VAL A 309 -0.64 1.10 18.67
C VAL A 309 0.10 2.42 18.73
N GLU A 310 -0.11 3.32 17.76
CA GLU A 310 0.47 4.68 17.77
C GLU A 310 0.12 5.44 19.05
N LYS A 311 -1.14 5.37 19.50
CA LYS A 311 -1.55 6.00 20.76
C LYS A 311 -0.82 5.44 21.97
N HIS A 312 -0.60 4.12 22.07
CA HIS A 312 0.14 3.54 23.19
C HIS A 312 1.63 3.88 23.14
N MET A 313 2.21 4.00 21.94
CA MET A 313 3.58 4.50 21.78
C MET A 313 3.73 5.90 22.38
N MET A 314 2.79 6.81 22.12
CA MET A 314 2.79 8.15 22.73
C MET A 314 2.55 8.14 24.25
N LEU A 315 1.85 7.14 24.80
CA LEU A 315 1.67 7.01 26.25
C LEU A 315 2.99 6.58 26.91
N VAL A 316 3.69 5.62 26.32
CA VAL A 316 5.02 5.17 26.79
C VAL A 316 6.05 6.29 26.71
N GLU A 317 6.03 7.11 25.67
CA GLU A 317 6.87 8.32 25.55
C GLU A 317 6.66 9.30 26.73
N LYS A 318 5.43 9.38 27.26
CA LYS A 318 5.08 10.21 28.42
C LYS A 318 5.33 9.52 29.76
N GLY A 319 5.97 8.36 29.78
CA GLY A 319 6.28 7.58 30.99
C GLY A 319 5.14 6.70 31.50
N GLN A 320 4.05 6.53 30.73
CA GLN A 320 2.95 5.61 31.08
C GLN A 320 3.16 4.26 30.37
N PHE A 321 3.61 3.26 31.13
CA PHE A 321 3.98 1.94 30.62
C PHE A 321 2.85 0.91 30.70
N ASP A 322 1.63 1.31 30.32
CA ASP A 322 0.48 0.40 30.31
C ASP A 322 0.55 -0.54 29.09
N GLU A 323 0.34 -1.84 29.34
CA GLU A 323 0.40 -2.85 28.29
C GLU A 323 -0.85 -2.82 27.40
N MET A 324 -0.64 -2.96 26.10
CA MET A 324 -1.75 -3.18 25.16
C MET A 324 -2.32 -4.58 25.31
N GLU A 325 -3.65 -4.69 25.33
CA GLU A 325 -4.32 -5.99 25.18
C GLU A 325 -3.99 -6.62 23.81
N VAL A 326 -3.52 -7.86 23.86
CA VAL A 326 -3.17 -8.68 22.69
C VAL A 326 -4.18 -9.81 22.56
N ASP A 327 -4.93 -9.81 21.46
CA ASP A 327 -5.86 -10.91 21.15
C ASP A 327 -5.09 -12.21 20.82
N ARG A 328 -5.75 -13.36 21.04
CA ARG A 328 -5.16 -14.68 20.74
C ARG A 328 -4.89 -14.95 19.26
N GLN A 329 -5.46 -14.15 18.36
CA GLN A 329 -5.27 -14.31 16.92
C GLN A 329 -3.83 -14.00 16.49
N LYS A 330 -3.23 -14.88 15.70
CA LYS A 330 -1.93 -14.65 15.08
C LYS A 330 -2.11 -13.80 13.82
N ASN A 331 -1.83 -12.51 13.94
CA ASN A 331 -1.71 -11.57 12.82
C ASN A 331 -0.53 -10.61 13.07
N GLU A 332 -0.13 -9.89 12.03
CA GLU A 332 1.01 -8.97 12.03
C GLU A 332 0.82 -7.86 13.07
N ILE A 333 -0.41 -7.38 13.25
CA ILE A 333 -0.74 -6.34 14.24
C ILE A 333 -0.54 -6.84 15.67
N ASN A 334 -0.99 -8.04 16.01
CA ASN A 334 -0.81 -8.63 17.33
C ASN A 334 0.64 -9.02 17.59
N ASN A 335 1.40 -9.38 16.54
CA ASN A 335 2.85 -9.56 16.67
C ASN A 335 3.53 -8.22 17.01
N LEU A 336 3.16 -7.13 16.31
CA LEU A 336 3.66 -5.79 16.60
C LEU A 336 3.34 -5.37 18.05
N LYS A 337 2.11 -5.59 18.52
CA LYS A 337 1.74 -5.33 19.92
C LYS A 337 2.61 -6.12 20.91
N ARG A 338 2.87 -7.41 20.65
CA ARG A 338 3.73 -8.25 21.52
C ARG A 338 5.16 -7.74 21.59
N VAL A 339 5.76 -7.45 20.44
CA VAL A 339 7.13 -6.91 20.36
C VAL A 339 7.20 -5.55 21.06
N PHE A 340 6.20 -4.70 20.88
CA PHE A 340 6.14 -3.41 21.56
C PHE A 340 5.97 -3.55 23.08
N ASN A 341 5.04 -4.38 23.57
CA ASN A 341 4.88 -4.62 25.01
C ASN A 341 6.16 -5.20 25.63
N HIS A 342 6.91 -6.02 24.90
CA HIS A 342 8.22 -6.49 25.34
C HIS A 342 9.20 -5.32 25.49
N MET A 343 9.35 -4.46 24.48
CA MET A 343 10.19 -3.25 24.58
C MET A 343 9.77 -2.34 25.75
N ALA A 344 8.48 -2.08 25.92
CA ALA A 344 7.98 -1.24 27.00
C ALA A 344 8.33 -1.81 28.39
N ARG A 345 8.22 -3.13 28.57
CA ARG A 345 8.66 -3.81 29.81
C ARG A 345 10.17 -3.72 30.01
N SER A 346 10.96 -3.91 28.96
CA SER A 346 12.43 -3.79 29.04
C SER A 346 12.84 -2.36 29.45
N ILE A 347 12.25 -1.34 28.84
CA ILE A 347 12.51 0.07 29.19
C ILE A 347 12.12 0.33 30.66
N LYS A 348 10.93 -0.10 31.09
CA LYS A 348 10.50 0.04 32.49
C LYS A 348 11.46 -0.64 33.47
N SER A 349 11.93 -1.84 33.14
CA SER A 349 12.90 -2.58 33.95
C SER A 349 14.26 -1.89 34.02
N LEU A 350 14.71 -1.29 32.91
CA LEU A 350 15.96 -0.52 32.88
C LEU A 350 15.86 0.75 33.74
N ILE A 351 14.75 1.49 33.64
CA ILE A 351 14.51 2.68 34.47
C ILE A 351 14.52 2.30 35.96
N GLN A 352 13.85 1.21 36.33
CA GLN A 352 13.83 0.73 37.72
C GLN A 352 15.22 0.35 38.21
N LYS A 353 16.01 -0.36 37.38
CA LYS A 353 17.36 -0.78 37.73
C LYS A 353 18.30 0.42 37.93
N VAL A 354 18.28 1.40 37.03
CA VAL A 354 19.08 2.63 37.17
C VAL A 354 18.71 3.36 38.46
N LYS A 355 17.41 3.47 38.76
CA LYS A 355 16.95 4.11 40.00
C LYS A 355 17.42 3.37 41.26
N GLU A 356 17.42 2.04 41.25
CA GLU A 356 17.93 1.23 42.35
C GLU A 356 19.45 1.40 42.54
N GLU A 357 20.20 1.42 41.43
CA GLU A 357 21.65 1.67 41.44
C GLU A 357 21.99 3.07 41.99
N GLU A 358 21.27 4.12 41.57
CA GLU A 358 21.44 5.48 42.11
C GLU A 358 21.17 5.55 43.63
N GLN A 359 20.13 4.86 44.11
CA GLN A 359 19.81 4.82 45.54
C GLN A 359 20.89 4.11 46.37
N ILE A 360 21.48 3.03 45.82
CA ILE A 360 22.58 2.32 46.47
C ILE A 360 23.81 3.22 46.54
N ILE A 361 24.18 3.89 45.44
CA ILE A 361 25.31 4.81 45.40
C ILE A 361 25.14 5.93 46.43
N ALA A 362 23.98 6.59 46.43
CA ALA A 362 23.70 7.67 47.38
C ALA A 362 23.78 7.19 48.84
N LYS A 363 23.34 5.96 49.12
CA LYS A 363 23.42 5.38 50.47
C LYS A 363 24.86 5.10 50.89
N VAL A 364 25.66 4.53 49.99
CA VAL A 364 27.09 4.25 50.23
C VAL A 364 27.87 5.53 50.48
N GLU A 365 27.63 6.59 49.69
CA GLU A 365 28.28 7.88 49.86
C GLU A 365 27.94 8.51 51.23
N LEU A 366 26.67 8.46 51.64
CA LEU A 366 26.25 8.93 52.97
C LEU A 366 26.92 8.14 54.10
N ASP A 367 27.01 6.81 53.98
CA ASP A 367 27.62 5.96 55.00
C ASP A 367 29.14 6.19 55.10
N LEU A 368 29.83 6.42 53.97
CA LEU A 368 31.25 6.80 53.95
C LEU A 368 31.50 8.15 54.64
N LEU A 369 30.66 9.16 54.39
CA LEU A 369 30.76 10.47 55.03
C LEU A 369 30.58 10.37 56.55
N GLN A 370 29.62 9.57 57.03
CA GLN A 370 29.39 9.39 58.46
C GLN A 370 30.56 8.69 59.17
N ALA A 371 31.25 7.77 58.50
CA ALA A 371 32.38 7.04 59.08
C ALA A 371 33.61 7.91 59.38
N GLN A 372 33.74 9.09 58.77
CA GLN A 372 34.90 9.98 58.96
C GLN A 372 34.91 10.73 60.32
N ILE A 373 33.80 10.72 61.07
CA ILE A 373 33.72 11.33 62.40
C ILE A 373 33.65 10.22 63.44
N ASN A 374 34.63 10.08 64.34
CA ASN A 374 34.52 9.22 65.54
C ASN A 374 33.78 10.00 66.64
N PRO A 375 32.46 9.84 66.81
CA PRO A 375 31.68 10.71 67.70
C PRO A 375 32.05 10.42 69.17
N HIS A 376 32.41 9.16 69.46
CA HIS A 376 32.78 8.72 70.80
C HIS A 376 34.08 9.37 71.27
N PHE A 377 35.09 9.50 70.40
CA PHE A 377 36.33 10.19 70.76
C PHE A 377 36.09 11.68 71.06
N LEU A 378 35.24 12.35 70.26
CA LEU A 378 34.87 13.75 70.46
C LEU A 378 34.19 13.97 71.82
N TYR A 379 33.12 13.21 72.09
CA TYR A 379 32.37 13.32 73.34
C TYR A 379 33.27 13.05 74.56
N ASN A 380 34.06 11.96 74.52
CA ASN A 380 34.96 11.62 75.62
C ASN A 380 36.04 12.68 75.88
N THR A 381 36.54 13.33 74.82
CA THR A 381 37.57 14.36 74.98
C THR A 381 36.98 15.63 75.59
N LEU A 382 35.77 16.03 75.18
CA LEU A 382 35.06 17.18 75.76
C LEU A 382 34.67 16.94 77.23
N ASP A 383 34.28 15.72 77.58
CA ASP A 383 34.01 15.34 78.98
C ASP A 383 35.27 15.47 79.84
N ALA A 384 36.42 15.02 79.34
CA ALA A 384 37.70 15.15 80.03
C ALA A 384 38.15 16.62 80.19
N VAL A 385 37.97 17.46 79.15
CA VAL A 385 38.21 18.91 79.24
C VAL A 385 37.32 19.54 80.31
N SER A 386 36.05 19.13 80.38
CA SER A 386 35.10 19.62 81.39
C SER A 386 35.52 19.21 82.81
N ALA A 387 36.00 17.98 82.99
CA ALA A 387 36.52 17.50 84.27
C ALA A 387 37.78 18.27 84.71
N LEU A 388 38.74 18.50 83.81
CA LEU A 388 39.96 19.29 84.08
C LEU A 388 39.61 20.72 84.50
N ALA A 389 38.63 21.33 83.85
CA ALA A 389 38.14 22.67 84.20
C ALA A 389 37.52 22.70 85.62
N LEU A 390 36.73 21.69 86.00
CA LEU A 390 36.18 21.54 87.35
C LEU A 390 37.28 21.35 88.41
N MET A 391 38.34 20.62 88.06
CA MET A 391 39.52 20.39 88.91
C MET A 391 40.48 21.58 88.96
N ARG A 392 40.22 22.66 88.20
CA ARG A 392 41.06 23.87 88.07
C ARG A 392 42.45 23.61 87.48
N ASP A 393 42.61 22.53 86.71
CA ASP A 393 43.81 22.26 85.93
C ASP A 393 43.72 22.95 84.56
N TYR A 394 43.90 24.27 84.58
CA TYR A 394 43.74 25.10 83.38
C TYR A 394 44.85 24.85 82.34
N ASP A 395 46.03 24.41 82.77
CA ASP A 395 47.15 24.13 81.87
C ASP A 395 46.87 22.89 81.01
N ASN A 396 46.41 21.79 81.61
CA ASN A 396 46.02 20.59 80.85
C ASN A 396 44.73 20.82 80.07
N CYS A 397 43.78 21.60 80.60
CA CYS A 397 42.58 22.00 79.86
C CYS A 397 42.92 22.77 78.56
N PHE A 398 43.83 23.74 78.62
CA PHE A 398 44.30 24.49 77.45
C PHE A 398 45.02 23.58 76.44
N LYS A 399 45.98 22.76 76.92
CA LYS A 399 46.73 21.82 76.06
C LYS A 399 45.81 20.82 75.37
N MET A 400 44.85 20.24 76.10
CA MET A 400 43.90 19.27 75.56
C MET A 400 42.97 19.90 74.52
N THR A 401 42.52 21.13 74.76
CA THR A 401 41.69 21.89 73.80
C THR A 401 42.46 22.24 72.52
N GLN A 402 43.72 22.65 72.65
CA GLN A 402 44.60 22.94 71.51
C GLN A 402 44.92 21.67 70.70
N ALA A 403 45.21 20.57 71.38
CA ALA A 403 45.45 19.27 70.77
C ALA A 403 44.19 18.76 70.05
N LEU A 404 43.00 18.90 70.65
CA LEU A 404 41.73 18.55 70.03
C LEU A 404 41.45 19.38 68.77
N GLY A 405 41.66 20.69 68.82
CA GLY A 405 41.52 21.57 67.67
C GLY A 405 42.51 21.25 66.54
N SER A 406 43.76 20.90 66.89
CA SER A 406 44.80 20.51 65.91
C SER A 406 44.50 19.15 65.28
N PHE A 407 44.06 18.18 66.08
CA PHE A 407 43.63 16.87 65.63
C PHE A 407 42.49 16.97 64.61
N TYR A 408 41.39 17.66 64.93
CA TYR A 408 40.26 17.79 63.99
C TYR A 408 40.58 18.68 62.80
N ARG A 409 41.39 19.73 62.96
CA ARG A 409 41.85 20.53 61.82
C ARG A 409 42.57 19.64 60.83
N ASN A 410 43.58 18.88 61.26
CA ASN A 410 44.37 18.02 60.36
C ASN A 410 43.57 16.78 59.89
N SER A 411 42.64 16.29 60.71
CA SER A 411 41.76 15.15 60.40
C SER A 411 40.50 15.53 59.60
N LEU A 412 40.18 16.81 59.39
CA LEU A 412 39.03 17.23 58.55
C LEU A 412 39.42 18.12 57.36
N ASN A 413 40.58 18.79 57.36
CA ASN A 413 40.84 19.92 56.46
C ASN A 413 41.02 19.68 54.96
N SER A 414 40.83 18.48 54.42
CA SER A 414 41.34 18.26 53.06
C SER A 414 40.36 17.70 52.06
N GLY A 415 39.21 17.11 52.41
CA GLY A 415 38.34 16.42 51.43
C GLY A 415 39.05 15.39 50.53
N LEU A 416 40.32 15.11 50.82
CA LEU A 416 41.27 14.32 50.05
C LEU A 416 41.56 13.06 50.88
N ASP A 417 41.54 11.91 50.21
CA ASP A 417 41.81 10.61 50.84
C ASP A 417 43.29 10.42 51.25
N PHE A 418 44.17 11.35 50.85
CA PHE A 418 45.61 11.32 51.06
C PHE A 418 46.13 12.54 51.83
N ILE A 419 47.02 12.31 52.79
CA ILE A 419 47.74 13.34 53.55
C ILE A 419 49.24 13.04 53.58
N THR A 420 50.08 14.00 53.94
CA THR A 420 51.52 13.73 54.09
C THR A 420 51.79 12.89 55.33
N VAL A 421 52.88 12.11 55.33
CA VAL A 421 53.32 11.39 56.54
C VAL A 421 53.51 12.34 57.71
N LYS A 422 54.06 13.53 57.46
CA LYS A 422 54.19 14.61 58.43
C LYS A 422 52.86 15.01 59.07
N ASP A 423 51.81 15.17 58.25
CA ASP A 423 50.47 15.53 58.73
C ASP A 423 49.83 14.39 59.55
N GLU A 424 49.99 13.13 59.12
CA GLU A 424 49.53 11.95 59.87
C GLU A 424 50.21 11.86 61.23
N ILE A 425 51.53 12.05 61.28
CA ILE A 425 52.31 12.04 62.53
C ILE A 425 51.91 13.21 63.44
N SER A 426 51.67 14.40 62.89
CA SER A 426 51.18 15.54 63.68
C SER A 426 49.78 15.29 64.26
N CYS A 427 48.91 14.62 63.50
CA CYS A 427 47.59 14.17 63.95
C CYS A 427 47.74 13.19 65.12
N ILE A 428 48.62 12.20 64.98
CA ILE A 428 48.91 11.22 66.05
C ILE A 428 49.50 11.86 67.29
N GLN A 429 50.43 12.80 67.15
CA GLN A 429 51.01 13.52 68.29
C GLN A 429 49.93 14.29 69.06
N SER A 430 49.02 14.94 68.34
CA SER A 430 47.86 15.62 68.94
C SER A 430 46.94 14.62 69.65
N TYR A 431 46.67 13.47 69.02
CA TYR A 431 45.87 12.39 69.58
C TYR A 431 46.49 11.79 70.85
N LEU A 432 47.79 11.48 70.83
CA LEU A 432 48.53 10.96 71.98
C LEU A 432 48.63 11.99 73.10
N THR A 433 48.73 13.29 72.79
CA THR A 433 48.68 14.35 73.80
C THR A 433 47.34 14.33 74.56
N ILE A 434 46.22 14.16 73.85
CA ILE A 434 44.88 14.04 74.45
C ILE A 434 44.81 12.80 75.35
N LEU A 435 45.31 11.65 74.88
CA LEU A 435 45.31 10.41 75.67
C LEU A 435 46.22 10.49 76.89
N ASN A 436 47.41 11.08 76.78
CA ASN A 436 48.35 11.19 77.89
C ASN A 436 47.80 12.07 79.01
N ILE A 437 47.11 13.16 78.67
CA ILE A 437 46.41 14.00 79.66
C ILE A 437 45.28 13.21 80.35
N ARG A 438 44.56 12.37 79.62
CA ARG A 438 43.47 11.54 80.17
C ARG A 438 43.97 10.39 81.07
N TYR A 439 45.22 9.98 80.90
CA TYR A 439 45.85 8.87 81.61
C TYR A 439 47.09 9.33 82.41
N ASP A 440 47.00 10.50 83.06
CA ASP A 440 47.99 11.00 84.03
C ASP A 440 49.47 10.96 83.58
N ASN A 441 49.72 11.16 82.28
CA ASN A 441 51.04 11.11 81.64
C ASN A 441 51.78 9.77 81.77
N GLU A 442 51.05 8.66 81.78
CA GLU A 442 51.62 7.31 81.89
C GLU A 442 52.18 6.74 80.58
N ILE A 443 51.98 7.43 79.44
CA ILE A 443 52.41 6.96 78.12
C ILE A 443 53.62 7.77 77.65
N LYS A 444 54.77 7.11 77.49
CA LYS A 444 55.95 7.67 76.83
C LYS A 444 55.81 7.44 75.32
N VAL A 445 56.04 8.47 74.52
CA VAL A 445 55.95 8.38 73.05
C VAL A 445 57.31 8.70 72.44
N GLU A 446 57.79 7.80 71.60
CA GLU A 446 59.02 7.98 70.82
C GLU A 446 58.66 7.95 69.33
N VAL A 447 58.97 9.02 68.61
CA VAL A 447 58.67 9.15 67.17
C VAL A 447 59.98 9.34 66.43
N ASP A 448 60.29 8.42 65.52
CA ASP A 448 61.49 8.44 64.69
C ASP A 448 61.10 8.25 63.21
N VAL A 449 61.08 9.35 62.47
CA VAL A 449 60.60 9.38 61.09
C VAL A 449 61.69 9.95 60.20
N GLU A 450 62.16 9.16 59.24
CA GLU A 450 63.16 9.58 58.26
C GLU A 450 62.67 10.81 57.49
N GLU A 451 63.57 11.79 57.27
CA GLU A 451 63.21 13.03 56.55
C GLU A 451 62.69 12.75 55.14
N GLU A 452 63.19 11.70 54.48
CA GLU A 452 62.84 11.35 53.11
C GLU A 452 61.39 10.89 52.92
N VAL A 453 60.75 10.40 53.99
CA VAL A 453 59.36 9.91 53.95
C VAL A 453 58.34 10.94 54.45
N LYS A 454 58.77 12.02 55.12
CA LYS A 454 57.86 13.00 55.75
C LYS A 454 56.89 13.66 54.77
N ASP A 455 57.36 13.99 53.58
CA ASP A 455 56.56 14.68 52.56
C ASP A 455 55.85 13.71 51.59
N CYS A 456 56.03 12.40 51.75
CA CYS A 456 55.32 11.41 50.95
C CYS A 456 53.83 11.39 51.32
N ARG A 457 52.97 11.12 50.34
CA ARG A 457 51.53 11.00 50.55
C ARG A 457 51.13 9.58 50.92
N ILE A 458 50.33 9.45 51.97
CA ILE A 458 49.75 8.19 52.43
C ILE A 458 48.25 8.34 52.60
N LEU A 459 47.53 7.22 52.64
CA LEU A 459 46.13 7.20 53.00
C LEU A 459 45.96 7.80 54.40
N LYS A 460 45.00 8.71 54.53
CA LYS A 460 44.64 9.31 55.81
C LYS A 460 44.15 8.27 56.82
N LEU A 461 44.44 8.44 58.11
CA LEU A 461 44.04 7.54 59.20
C LEU A 461 44.67 6.13 59.07
N LEU A 462 45.91 6.05 58.60
CA LEU A 462 46.63 4.79 58.45
C LEU A 462 47.26 4.33 59.76
N LEU A 463 47.85 5.27 60.52
CA LEU A 463 48.58 4.97 61.74
C LEU A 463 47.72 5.13 62.99
N GLN A 464 46.69 5.99 62.93
CA GLN A 464 45.79 6.20 64.08
C GLN A 464 45.19 4.90 64.64
N PRO A 465 44.66 3.94 63.84
CA PRO A 465 44.11 2.70 64.38
C PRO A 465 45.16 1.84 65.10
N LEU A 466 46.42 1.89 64.67
CA LEU A 466 47.51 1.15 65.27
C LEU A 466 47.87 1.72 66.64
N VAL A 467 47.96 3.05 66.72
CA VAL A 467 48.23 3.78 67.95
C VAL A 467 47.07 3.63 68.94
N GLU A 468 45.83 3.66 68.46
CA GLU A 468 44.64 3.43 69.29
C GLU A 468 44.64 2.01 69.89
N ASN A 469 45.01 1.00 69.09
CA ASN A 469 45.16 -0.37 69.58
C ASN A 469 46.29 -0.48 70.61
N ALA A 470 47.45 0.11 70.36
CA ALA A 470 48.59 0.13 71.28
C ALA A 470 48.20 0.73 72.65
N VAL A 471 47.46 1.84 72.67
CA VAL A 471 47.03 2.45 73.93
C VAL A 471 45.94 1.64 74.62
N HIS A 472 44.84 1.30 73.94
CA HIS A 472 43.66 0.72 74.58
C HIS A 472 43.80 -0.77 74.91
N HIS A 473 44.52 -1.52 74.08
CA HIS A 473 44.67 -2.97 74.21
C HIS A 473 46.07 -3.37 74.69
N GLY A 474 47.11 -2.60 74.38
CA GLY A 474 48.48 -2.86 74.84
C GLY A 474 48.76 -2.31 76.23
N ILE A 475 48.75 -0.97 76.35
CA ILE A 475 49.25 -0.26 77.55
C ILE A 475 48.19 -0.19 78.66
N LYS A 476 46.95 0.18 78.35
CA LYS A 476 45.91 0.37 79.38
C LYS A 476 45.65 -0.86 80.27
N PRO A 477 45.70 -2.11 79.77
CA PRO A 477 45.53 -3.29 80.62
C PRO A 477 46.73 -3.63 81.51
N ARG A 478 47.90 -2.99 81.29
CA ARG A 478 49.12 -3.16 82.09
C ARG A 478 49.08 -2.24 83.30
N GLU A 479 49.66 -2.67 84.41
CA GLU A 479 49.91 -1.77 85.56
C GLU A 479 51.22 -0.99 85.36
N GLY A 480 51.14 0.34 85.33
CA GLY A 480 52.29 1.25 85.27
C GLY A 480 52.52 1.93 83.91
N LYS A 481 53.65 2.61 83.77
CA LYS A 481 53.98 3.39 82.57
C LYS A 481 54.27 2.49 81.37
N GLY A 482 53.76 2.87 80.20
CA GLY A 482 54.03 2.21 78.92
C GLY A 482 54.74 3.13 77.94
N THR A 483 55.35 2.53 76.91
CA THR A 483 56.07 3.21 75.84
C THR A 483 55.51 2.81 74.49
N ILE A 484 55.19 3.78 73.65
CA ILE A 484 54.86 3.58 72.23
C ILE A 484 55.99 4.15 71.38
N SER A 485 56.54 3.33 70.50
CA SER A 485 57.52 3.72 69.49
C SER A 485 56.84 3.73 68.12
N ILE A 486 56.98 4.84 67.39
CA ILE A 486 56.51 4.99 66.01
C ILE A 486 57.73 5.25 65.15
N LYS A 487 58.04 4.34 64.23
CA LYS A 487 59.11 4.49 63.25
C LYS A 487 58.57 4.53 61.84
N ALA A 488 59.15 5.35 60.99
CA ALA A 488 58.84 5.35 59.57
C ALA A 488 60.10 5.56 58.74
N PHE A 489 60.36 4.66 57.80
CA PHE A 489 61.54 4.68 56.94
C PHE A 489 61.21 4.18 55.53
N SER A 490 62.05 4.55 54.56
CA SER A 490 61.91 4.10 53.18
C SER A 490 62.61 2.74 52.99
N ASP A 491 61.96 1.81 52.30
CA ASP A 491 62.54 0.54 51.85
C ASP A 491 62.20 0.33 50.38
N GLU A 492 63.17 0.53 49.49
CA GLU A 492 62.99 0.54 48.03
C GLU A 492 61.83 1.49 47.58
N ASP A 493 60.78 0.93 46.97
CA ASP A 493 59.59 1.64 46.48
C ASP A 493 58.46 1.72 47.52
N GLU A 494 58.74 1.31 48.77
CA GLU A 494 57.78 1.26 49.86
C GLU A 494 58.18 2.14 51.04
N ILE A 495 57.18 2.54 51.83
CA ILE A 495 57.36 3.16 53.13
C ILE A 495 56.91 2.13 54.16
N ILE A 496 57.79 1.85 55.11
CA ILE A 496 57.52 0.94 56.22
C ILE A 496 57.25 1.77 57.47
N PHE A 497 56.09 1.56 58.06
CA PHE A 497 55.72 2.08 59.36
C PHE A 497 55.80 0.96 60.40
N LEU A 498 56.53 1.19 61.49
CA LEU A 498 56.54 0.31 62.65
C LEU A 498 55.86 1.04 63.81
N VAL A 499 54.84 0.43 64.39
CA VAL A 499 54.22 0.89 65.63
C VAL A 499 54.40 -0.21 66.67
N SER A 500 55.19 0.06 67.69
CA SER A 500 55.57 -0.90 68.72
C SER A 500 55.15 -0.40 70.10
N ASP A 501 54.57 -1.26 70.93
CA ASP A 501 54.23 -1.01 72.32
C ASP A 501 54.85 -2.06 73.25
N ASP A 502 55.13 -1.68 74.49
CA ASP A 502 55.61 -2.57 75.56
C ASP A 502 54.45 -3.06 76.46
N GLY A 503 53.26 -3.21 75.88
CA GLY A 503 52.04 -3.59 76.58
C GLY A 503 51.93 -5.09 76.89
N VAL A 504 50.70 -5.54 77.14
CA VAL A 504 50.43 -6.93 77.54
C VAL A 504 50.66 -7.99 76.45
N GLY A 505 50.81 -7.57 75.19
CA GLY A 505 50.95 -8.46 74.03
C GLY A 505 49.72 -9.32 73.75
N MET A 506 49.80 -10.21 72.76
CA MET A 506 48.74 -11.14 72.38
C MET A 506 49.31 -12.51 71.94
N SER A 507 48.49 -13.56 72.01
CA SER A 507 48.87 -14.91 71.55
C SER A 507 48.84 -15.01 70.01
N GLU A 508 49.61 -15.96 69.46
CA GLU A 508 49.62 -16.25 68.02
C GLU A 508 48.22 -16.59 67.47
N GLU A 509 47.43 -17.36 68.23
CA GLU A 509 46.03 -17.68 67.90
C GLU A 509 45.19 -16.39 67.75
N LYS A 510 45.44 -15.38 68.58
CA LYS A 510 44.73 -14.10 68.50
C LYS A 510 45.15 -13.27 67.29
N ILE A 511 46.42 -13.36 66.90
CA ILE A 511 46.95 -12.71 65.69
C ILE A 511 46.29 -13.31 64.45
N GLU A 512 46.19 -14.65 64.37
CA GLU A 512 45.52 -15.35 63.28
C GLU A 512 44.03 -14.97 63.19
N GLU A 513 43.30 -14.94 64.31
CA GLU A 513 41.89 -14.52 64.35
C GLU A 513 41.67 -13.12 63.79
N ILE A 514 42.53 -12.16 64.14
CA ILE A 514 42.44 -10.77 63.68
C ILE A 514 42.80 -10.68 62.19
N MET A 515 43.79 -11.45 61.74
CA MET A 515 44.24 -11.45 60.34
C MET A 515 43.25 -12.13 59.38
N GLU A 516 42.43 -13.06 59.88
CA GLU A 516 41.34 -13.75 59.17
C GLU A 516 39.97 -13.08 59.34
N GLY A 517 39.85 -12.08 60.21
CA GLY A 517 38.60 -11.33 60.43
C GLY A 517 37.49 -12.11 61.14
N LYS A 518 37.83 -13.14 61.93
CA LYS A 518 36.87 -14.10 62.52
C LYS A 518 36.14 -13.62 63.79
N THR A 519 36.48 -12.47 64.38
CA THR A 519 35.78 -11.93 65.56
C THR A 519 34.46 -11.26 65.20
N VAL A 520 33.35 -12.01 65.31
CA VAL A 520 31.96 -11.58 65.03
C VAL A 520 31.21 -11.08 66.27
N THR A 521 31.82 -11.01 67.47
CA THR A 521 31.12 -10.51 68.66
C THR A 521 32.05 -9.73 69.59
N GLY A 522 32.08 -8.39 69.45
CA GLY A 522 32.77 -7.48 70.35
C GLY A 522 33.75 -6.55 69.63
N LYS A 523 33.71 -5.25 69.94
CA LYS A 523 34.38 -4.12 69.26
C LYS A 523 35.93 -4.18 69.11
N SER A 524 36.61 -5.25 69.48
CA SER A 524 38.07 -5.38 69.43
C SER A 524 38.51 -6.26 68.26
N GLY A 525 39.14 -5.67 67.23
CA GLY A 525 39.74 -6.38 66.08
C GLY A 525 39.33 -5.87 64.69
N PHE A 526 38.19 -5.17 64.59
CA PHE A 526 37.63 -4.69 63.31
C PHE A 526 38.50 -3.62 62.62
N GLY A 527 39.18 -2.77 63.41
CA GLY A 527 40.02 -1.69 62.87
C GLY A 527 41.25 -2.15 62.11
N LEU A 528 41.93 -3.20 62.58
CA LEU A 528 43.18 -3.68 61.98
C LEU A 528 42.94 -4.51 60.71
N TYR A 529 41.88 -5.34 60.71
CA TYR A 529 41.46 -6.07 59.52
C TYR A 529 41.01 -5.11 58.39
N ASN A 530 40.25 -4.08 58.72
CA ASN A 530 39.85 -3.06 57.75
C ASN A 530 41.05 -2.26 57.23
N LEU A 531 42.03 -1.95 58.08
CA LEU A 531 43.28 -1.31 57.66
C LEU A 531 44.03 -2.18 56.63
N LYS A 532 44.19 -3.49 56.91
CA LYS A 532 44.80 -4.46 55.98
C LYS A 532 44.07 -4.49 54.65
N GLN A 533 42.74 -4.60 54.65
CA GLN A 533 41.94 -4.59 53.41
C GLN A 533 42.10 -3.28 52.64
N ARG A 534 42.04 -2.14 53.34
CA ARG A 534 42.18 -0.80 52.73
C ARG A 534 43.53 -0.63 52.05
N ILE A 535 44.63 -1.05 52.68
CA ILE A 535 45.96 -0.97 52.08
C ILE A 535 46.11 -1.94 50.91
N THR A 536 45.56 -3.16 51.03
CA THR A 536 45.58 -4.16 49.94
C THR A 536 44.88 -3.63 48.69
N LEU A 537 43.71 -3.00 48.84
CA LEU A 537 42.92 -2.45 47.72
C LEU A 537 43.63 -1.28 47.02
N TYR A 538 44.26 -0.37 47.79
CA TYR A 538 44.88 0.83 47.23
C TYR A 538 46.29 0.61 46.69
N HIS A 539 47.10 -0.24 47.34
CA HIS A 539 48.51 -0.41 46.98
C HIS A 539 48.80 -1.75 46.26
N GLY A 540 47.88 -2.71 46.30
CA GLY A 540 48.05 -4.03 45.67
C GLY A 540 49.09 -4.93 46.35
N ILE A 541 49.46 -4.63 47.60
CA ILE A 541 50.43 -5.40 48.40
C ILE A 541 49.72 -6.60 49.01
N ARG A 542 50.25 -7.82 48.81
CA ARG A 542 49.62 -9.08 49.28
C ARG A 542 49.63 -9.23 50.80
N GLN A 543 50.66 -8.74 51.47
CA GLN A 543 50.82 -8.80 52.93
C GLN A 543 51.22 -7.42 53.46
N PRO A 544 50.28 -6.46 53.50
CA PRO A 544 50.58 -5.07 53.84
C PRO A 544 50.76 -4.83 55.33
N VAL A 545 50.36 -5.79 56.17
CA VAL A 545 50.44 -5.71 57.62
C VAL A 545 51.06 -6.99 58.17
N LEU A 546 52.08 -6.85 59.02
CA LEU A 546 52.71 -7.91 59.79
C LEU A 546 52.58 -7.55 61.27
N ILE A 547 52.27 -8.54 62.10
CA ILE A 547 52.10 -8.37 63.55
C ILE A 547 53.06 -9.33 64.21
N HIS A 548 53.90 -8.82 65.10
CA HIS A 548 54.77 -9.59 65.97
C HIS A 548 54.40 -9.25 67.41
N SER A 549 53.97 -10.24 68.19
CA SER A 549 53.59 -10.02 69.58
C SER A 549 53.88 -11.23 70.44
N GLU A 550 54.26 -10.99 71.68
CA GLU A 550 54.44 -12.02 72.69
C GLU A 550 53.84 -11.54 74.01
N ILE A 551 53.09 -12.42 74.68
CA ILE A 551 52.39 -12.08 75.92
C ILE A 551 53.40 -11.60 76.97
N GLY A 552 53.20 -10.37 77.47
CA GLY A 552 54.06 -9.71 78.46
C GLY A 552 55.26 -8.95 77.88
N ASN A 553 55.56 -9.08 76.58
CA ASN A 553 56.67 -8.41 75.90
C ASN A 553 56.21 -7.35 74.88
N GLY A 554 54.90 -7.12 74.75
CA GLY A 554 54.33 -6.09 73.89
C GLY A 554 53.94 -6.54 72.48
N THR A 555 53.66 -5.58 71.61
CA THR A 555 53.21 -5.80 70.22
C THR A 555 53.96 -4.86 69.29
N GLU A 556 54.44 -5.36 68.15
CA GLU A 556 54.96 -4.58 67.05
C GLU A 556 54.15 -4.86 65.79
N ILE A 557 53.62 -3.79 65.17
CA ILE A 557 52.86 -3.86 63.93
C ILE A 557 53.63 -3.13 62.85
N ALA A 558 54.02 -3.87 61.81
CA ALA A 558 54.65 -3.32 60.61
C ALA A 558 53.60 -3.13 59.51
N VAL A 559 53.54 -1.93 58.93
CA VAL A 559 52.66 -1.59 57.82
C VAL A 559 53.46 -1.11 56.63
N ARG A 560 53.19 -1.71 55.47
CA ARG A 560 53.88 -1.43 54.21
C ARG A 560 52.94 -0.73 53.24
N VAL A 561 53.36 0.40 52.70
CA VAL A 561 52.63 1.13 51.64
C VAL A 561 53.57 1.53 50.53
N LYS A 562 53.06 1.66 49.29
CA LYS A 562 53.88 2.18 48.20
C LYS A 562 54.18 3.66 48.41
N ARG A 563 55.41 4.07 48.13
CA ARG A 563 55.84 5.46 48.13
C ARG A 563 55.08 6.24 47.05
N MET A 564 54.41 7.33 47.44
CA MET A 564 53.75 8.27 46.51
C MET A 564 54.40 9.64 46.66
N GLU A 565 55.08 10.11 45.62
CA GLU A 565 55.71 11.44 45.62
C GLU A 565 54.67 12.55 45.59
N ALA A 566 55.02 13.72 46.14
CA ALA A 566 54.13 14.88 46.25
C ALA A 566 53.72 15.50 44.89
N LYS A 567 54.30 15.07 43.76
CA LYS A 567 53.98 15.59 42.42
C LYS A 567 53.12 14.62 41.62
N GLY A 568 51.86 15.03 41.37
CA GLY A 568 51.08 14.52 40.24
C GLY A 568 49.82 13.74 40.58
N LEU A 569 48.82 14.38 41.20
CA LEU A 569 47.41 14.00 41.08
C LEU A 569 46.60 15.29 40.85
N GLU A 570 46.85 15.94 39.70
CA GLU A 570 45.84 16.81 39.10
C GLU A 570 44.71 15.93 38.57
N HIS A 571 43.49 16.45 38.69
CA HIS A 571 42.22 15.75 38.49
C HIS A 571 42.17 14.85 37.25
N GLY A 572 42.00 13.55 37.47
CA GLY A 572 41.43 12.64 36.48
C GLY A 572 39.91 12.70 36.52
N ASP A 573 39.34 13.79 35.98
CA ASP A 573 37.93 13.84 35.62
C ASP A 573 37.74 12.95 34.38
N GLN A 574 37.45 11.66 34.61
CA GLN A 574 36.91 10.81 33.54
C GLN A 574 35.42 11.07 33.44
N GLY A 575 35.07 12.13 32.72
CA GLY A 575 33.77 12.25 32.07
C GLY A 575 33.58 11.04 31.16
N THR A 576 32.70 10.12 31.56
CA THR A 576 32.18 9.08 30.68
C THR A 576 31.31 9.75 29.63
N ASP A 577 31.91 9.93 28.46
CA ASP A 577 31.27 10.17 27.17
C ASP A 577 30.45 8.91 26.83
N CYS A 578 29.14 8.96 27.00
CA CYS A 578 28.19 7.98 26.48
C CYS A 578 27.40 8.64 25.35
N GLY A 579 27.74 8.29 24.13
CA GLY A 579 26.90 8.47 22.94
C GLY A 579 25.76 7.46 22.85
#